data_AF-A0A3A5VS39-F1
#
_entry.id   AF-A0A3A5VS39-F1
#
_cell.length_a   1.000
_cell.length_b   1.000
_cell.length_c   1.000
_cell.angle_alpha   90.00
_cell.angle_beta   90.00
_cell.angle_gamma   90.00
#
_symmetry.space_group_name_H-M   'P 1'
#
loop_
_entity.id
_entity.type
_entity.pdbx_description
1 polymer ?
#
loop_
_entity_poly.entity_id
_entity_poly.type
_entity_poly.pdbx_seq_one_letter_code
_entity_poly.pdbx_strand_id
1 'polypeptide(L)'
;MRTTWLRRLGDQYQRKVWSTPYAKRTFDNTVDDAIDHLNMTVPPLHLEMGKYRSIKQLRLLEQSQTLRPLFTGEPRRWAYFDRRKSAEVRGIEVYAAPDVAVFHQHRWTLVRLQFRSSRRPLLGQQLEHLLMIHWARSQPGFPEDLAAYRVKVVRWQAHRWKEHTVEVSQELLDQSMALMTHDVQEMKWLQRWACADPSFASLPLASHHEECHTCPHRPNCPAKNGLASAKRAQEKMLVSRDQSEATKSANTA
;
A
#
# COMPACT_ATOMS: atom_id res chain seq x y z
N MET A 1 10.30 -11.61 1.82
CA MET A 1 8.94 -12.07 2.20
C MET A 1 7.95 -12.02 1.04
N ARG A 2 7.51 -10.84 0.55
CA ARG A 2 6.48 -10.76 -0.51
C ARG A 2 6.88 -11.49 -1.80
N THR A 3 8.11 -11.32 -2.27
CA THR A 3 8.65 -12.02 -3.44
C THR A 3 8.59 -13.53 -3.29
N THR A 4 9.07 -14.05 -2.16
CA THR A 4 9.01 -15.49 -1.83
C THR A 4 7.57 -15.99 -1.77
N TRP A 5 6.65 -15.20 -1.21
CA TRP A 5 5.23 -15.55 -1.15
C TRP A 5 4.59 -15.60 -2.55
N LEU A 6 4.88 -14.64 -3.41
CA LEU A 6 4.38 -14.64 -4.79
C LEU A 6 4.87 -15.86 -5.56
N ARG A 7 6.15 -16.23 -5.39
CA ARG A 7 6.71 -17.47 -5.95
C ARG A 7 6.00 -18.70 -5.39
N ARG A 8 5.76 -18.74 -4.07
CA ARG A 8 5.04 -19.84 -3.42
C ARG A 8 3.64 -20.02 -3.99
N LEU A 9 2.90 -18.92 -4.21
CA LEU A 9 1.57 -18.96 -4.83
C LEU A 9 1.63 -19.45 -6.28
N GLY A 10 2.60 -18.97 -7.08
CA GLY A 10 2.77 -19.45 -8.45
C GLY A 10 3.06 -20.94 -8.54
N ASP A 11 3.94 -21.44 -7.68
CA ASP A 11 4.23 -22.86 -7.57
C ASP A 11 3.02 -23.65 -7.09
N GLN A 12 2.25 -23.13 -6.11
CA GLN A 12 1.00 -23.77 -5.65
C GLN A 12 -0.05 -23.82 -6.76
N TYR A 13 -0.17 -22.77 -7.56
CA TYR A 13 -1.09 -22.73 -8.71
C TYR A 13 -0.73 -23.79 -9.76
N GLN A 14 0.57 -24.06 -9.93
CA GLN A 14 1.10 -25.16 -10.75
C GLN A 14 1.13 -26.51 -10.01
N ARG A 15 0.47 -26.62 -8.84
CA ARG A 15 0.39 -27.82 -7.99
C ARG A 15 1.74 -28.36 -7.51
N LYS A 16 2.77 -27.52 -7.42
CA LYS A 16 4.06 -27.89 -6.84
C LYS A 16 4.00 -27.81 -5.33
N VAL A 17 4.54 -28.84 -4.68
CA VAL A 17 4.65 -28.91 -3.22
C VAL A 17 6.03 -28.45 -2.79
N TRP A 18 6.09 -27.54 -1.83
CA TRP A 18 7.34 -27.11 -1.21
C TRP A 18 7.66 -27.98 -0.01
N SER A 19 8.78 -28.71 -0.05
CA SER A 19 9.32 -29.34 1.15
C SER A 19 9.86 -28.29 2.11
N THR A 20 9.94 -28.61 3.41
CA THR A 20 10.54 -27.73 4.43
C THR A 20 11.95 -27.24 4.04
N PRO A 21 12.88 -28.12 3.59
CA PRO A 21 14.20 -27.70 3.14
C PRO A 21 14.16 -26.78 1.91
N TYR A 22 13.31 -27.09 0.93
CA TYR A 22 13.18 -26.27 -0.28
C TYR A 22 12.65 -24.87 0.03
N ALA A 23 11.63 -24.78 0.89
CA ALA A 23 11.06 -23.51 1.32
C ALA A 23 12.09 -22.64 2.05
N LYS A 24 12.89 -23.25 2.93
CA LYS A 24 13.98 -22.55 3.65
C LYS A 24 15.02 -22.02 2.66
N ARG A 25 15.58 -22.89 1.82
CA ARG A 25 16.61 -22.50 0.83
C ARG A 25 16.12 -21.39 -0.10
N THR A 26 14.89 -21.52 -0.62
CA THR A 26 14.31 -20.52 -1.51
C THR A 26 14.14 -19.17 -0.81
N PHE A 27 13.71 -19.18 0.45
CA PHE A 27 13.58 -17.97 1.25
C PHE A 27 14.94 -17.33 1.55
N ASP A 28 15.91 -18.13 2.00
CA ASP A 28 17.25 -17.67 2.37
C ASP A 28 17.92 -17.00 1.16
N ASN A 29 17.92 -17.65 0.00
CA ASN A 29 18.42 -17.07 -1.25
C ASN A 29 17.72 -15.73 -1.56
N THR A 30 16.39 -15.65 -1.42
CA THR A 30 15.66 -14.39 -1.69
C THR A 30 16.07 -13.26 -0.74
N VAL A 31 16.45 -13.58 0.50
CA VAL A 31 16.92 -12.59 1.48
C VAL A 31 18.34 -12.17 1.17
N ASP A 32 19.22 -13.12 0.87
CA ASP A 32 20.62 -12.86 0.55
C ASP A 32 20.72 -12.00 -0.72
N ASP A 33 20.00 -12.36 -1.79
CA ASP A 33 19.90 -11.56 -3.02
C ASP A 33 19.42 -10.12 -2.73
N ALA A 34 18.48 -9.94 -1.80
CA ALA A 34 17.94 -8.63 -1.46
C ALA A 34 18.91 -7.79 -0.62
N ILE A 35 19.70 -8.41 0.25
CA ILE A 35 20.71 -7.76 1.07
C ILE A 35 21.87 -7.30 0.18
N ASP A 36 22.31 -8.18 -0.71
CA ASP A 36 23.37 -7.90 -1.67
C ASP A 36 22.96 -6.77 -2.61
N HIS A 37 21.74 -6.81 -3.16
CA HIS A 37 21.25 -5.74 -4.03
C HIS A 37 21.19 -4.38 -3.32
N LEU A 38 20.82 -4.35 -2.03
CA LEU A 38 20.72 -3.12 -1.26
C LEU A 38 22.05 -2.66 -0.66
N ASN A 39 23.16 -3.39 -0.90
CA ASN A 39 24.46 -3.16 -0.26
C ASN A 39 24.33 -3.02 1.28
N MET A 40 23.44 -3.81 1.89
CA MET A 40 23.13 -3.69 3.30
C MET A 40 24.04 -4.60 4.12
N THR A 41 24.67 -4.09 5.18
CA THR A 41 25.39 -4.94 6.15
C THR A 41 24.50 -5.23 7.34
N VAL A 42 24.28 -6.52 7.63
CA VAL A 42 23.45 -6.96 8.77
C VAL A 42 24.27 -7.93 9.63
N PRO A 43 24.31 -7.77 10.97
CA PRO A 43 24.97 -8.72 11.85
C PRO A 43 24.46 -10.15 11.64
N PRO A 44 25.33 -11.17 11.53
CA PRO A 44 24.94 -12.54 11.17
C PRO A 44 23.82 -13.12 12.05
N LEU A 45 23.89 -12.89 13.36
CA LEU A 45 22.86 -13.36 14.30
C LEU A 45 21.48 -12.76 14.01
N HIS A 46 21.41 -11.46 13.70
CA HIS A 46 20.15 -10.79 13.38
C HIS A 46 19.59 -11.27 12.05
N LEU A 47 20.44 -11.55 11.08
CA LEU A 47 20.06 -12.11 9.79
C LEU A 47 19.41 -13.48 9.96
N GLU A 48 20.07 -14.40 10.66
CA GLU A 48 19.56 -15.75 10.91
C GLU A 48 18.25 -15.74 11.71
N MET A 49 18.17 -14.92 12.76
CA MET A 49 16.92 -14.74 13.51
C MET A 49 15.79 -14.17 12.64
N GLY A 50 16.10 -13.21 11.77
CA GLY A 50 15.17 -12.61 10.83
C GLY A 50 14.65 -13.63 9.81
N LYS A 51 15.55 -14.46 9.26
CA LYS A 51 15.21 -15.55 8.32
C LYS A 51 14.29 -16.57 8.97
N TYR A 52 14.67 -17.08 10.15
CA TYR A 52 13.87 -18.05 10.90
C TYR A 52 12.45 -17.54 11.20
N ARG A 53 12.33 -16.32 11.72
CA ARG A 53 11.03 -15.70 12.04
C ARG A 53 10.16 -15.53 10.80
N SER A 54 10.76 -15.11 9.68
CA SER A 54 10.05 -14.87 8.43
C SER A 54 9.54 -16.16 7.79
N ILE A 55 10.33 -17.23 7.81
CA ILE A 55 9.90 -18.56 7.33
C ILE A 55 8.73 -19.06 8.18
N LYS A 56 8.83 -18.94 9.51
CA LYS A 56 7.73 -19.29 10.42
C LYS A 56 6.47 -18.48 10.10
N GLN A 57 6.61 -17.17 9.87
CA GLN A 57 5.51 -16.31 9.46
C GLN A 57 4.86 -16.79 8.15
N LEU A 58 5.62 -17.19 7.14
CA LEU A 58 5.08 -17.69 5.88
C LEU A 58 4.32 -19.02 6.06
N ARG A 59 4.85 -19.96 6.85
CA ARG A 59 4.15 -21.22 7.14
C ARG A 59 2.82 -21.00 7.85
N LEU A 60 2.80 -20.09 8.82
CA LEU A 60 1.57 -19.71 9.52
C LEU A 60 0.56 -19.01 8.59
N LEU A 61 1.02 -18.37 7.51
CA LEU A 61 0.14 -17.73 6.53
C LEU A 61 -0.64 -18.77 5.73
N GLU A 62 0.04 -19.85 5.32
CA GLU A 62 -0.59 -20.99 4.63
C GLU A 62 -1.67 -21.66 5.49
N GLN A 63 -1.56 -21.55 6.82
CA GLN A 63 -2.51 -22.11 7.78
C GLN A 63 -3.67 -21.16 8.12
N SER A 64 -3.67 -19.93 7.60
CA SER A 64 -4.78 -18.99 7.80
C SER A 64 -6.09 -19.56 7.24
N GLN A 65 -7.22 -19.28 7.89
CA GLN A 65 -8.52 -19.84 7.51
C GLN A 65 -8.88 -19.53 6.06
N THR A 66 -8.55 -18.33 5.58
CA THR A 66 -8.85 -17.91 4.21
C THR A 66 -7.96 -18.58 3.17
N LEU A 67 -6.70 -18.87 3.48
CA LEU A 67 -5.74 -19.40 2.50
C LEU A 67 -5.50 -20.91 2.61
N ARG A 68 -5.75 -21.51 3.77
CA ARG A 68 -5.57 -22.95 4.02
C ARG A 68 -6.19 -23.83 2.93
N PRO A 69 -7.42 -23.57 2.44
CA PRO A 69 -8.01 -24.35 1.34
C PRO A 69 -7.14 -24.46 0.08
N LEU A 70 -6.35 -23.42 -0.22
CA LEU A 70 -5.47 -23.39 -1.39
C LEU A 70 -4.33 -24.39 -1.28
N PHE A 71 -3.93 -24.71 -0.05
CA PHE A 71 -2.79 -25.57 0.27
C PHE A 71 -3.20 -26.98 0.71
N THR A 72 -4.43 -27.17 1.17
CA THR A 72 -4.99 -28.49 1.51
C THR A 72 -5.58 -29.23 0.31
N GLY A 73 -5.60 -28.61 -0.87
CA GLY A 73 -6.11 -29.22 -2.09
C GLY A 73 -7.65 -29.19 -2.21
N GLU A 74 -8.32 -28.34 -1.42
CA GLU A 74 -9.76 -28.14 -1.61
C GLU A 74 -10.03 -27.54 -3.00
N PRO A 75 -10.99 -28.07 -3.78
CA PRO A 75 -11.27 -27.61 -5.13
C PRO A 75 -11.99 -26.25 -5.07
N ARG A 76 -11.22 -25.17 -4.92
CA ARG A 76 -11.69 -23.80 -5.07
C ARG A 76 -11.07 -23.23 -6.34
N ARG A 77 -11.86 -22.53 -7.15
CA ARG A 77 -11.28 -21.70 -8.22
C ARG A 77 -10.59 -20.53 -7.55
N TRP A 78 -9.33 -20.31 -7.83
CA TRP A 78 -8.58 -19.19 -7.28
C TRP A 78 -7.56 -18.67 -8.28
N ALA A 79 -7.12 -17.44 -8.07
CA ALA A 79 -6.05 -16.82 -8.82
C ALA A 79 -5.21 -15.97 -7.86
N TYR A 80 -3.98 -15.66 -8.25
CA TYR A 80 -3.10 -14.77 -7.50
C TYR A 80 -2.59 -13.66 -8.40
N PHE A 81 -2.23 -12.53 -7.80
CA PHE A 81 -1.78 -11.37 -8.56
C PHE A 81 -0.57 -10.73 -7.89
N ASP A 82 0.30 -10.16 -8.73
CA ASP A 82 1.39 -9.33 -8.23
C ASP A 82 0.90 -7.90 -8.05
N ARG A 83 0.67 -7.51 -6.79
CA ARG A 83 0.25 -6.15 -6.41
C ARG A 83 1.23 -5.03 -6.80
N ARG A 84 2.42 -5.35 -7.30
CA ARG A 84 3.37 -4.37 -7.86
C ARG A 84 3.06 -4.02 -9.31
N LYS A 85 2.12 -4.72 -9.93
CA LYS A 85 1.57 -4.34 -11.23
C LYS A 85 0.44 -3.35 -11.00
N SER A 86 0.54 -2.20 -11.65
CA SER A 86 -0.53 -1.23 -11.70
C SER A 86 -1.65 -1.72 -12.60
N ALA A 87 -2.82 -1.11 -12.43
CA ALA A 87 -3.95 -1.26 -13.31
C ALA A 87 -4.70 0.07 -13.37
N GLU A 88 -5.36 0.31 -14.49
CA GLU A 88 -6.20 1.48 -14.65
C GLU A 88 -7.56 1.24 -14.00
N VAL A 89 -7.97 2.19 -13.15
CA VAL A 89 -9.30 2.26 -12.55
C VAL A 89 -9.86 3.65 -12.81
N ARG A 90 -10.86 3.75 -13.70
CA ARG A 90 -11.49 5.03 -14.10
C ARG A 90 -10.49 6.12 -14.50
N GLY A 91 -9.50 5.79 -15.34
CA GLY A 91 -8.50 6.76 -15.81
C GLY A 91 -7.37 7.06 -14.82
N ILE A 92 -7.31 6.35 -13.68
CA ILE A 92 -6.26 6.51 -12.67
C ILE A 92 -5.48 5.22 -12.56
N GLU A 93 -4.15 5.32 -12.71
CA GLU A 93 -3.24 4.19 -12.52
C GLU A 93 -3.06 3.89 -11.02
N VAL A 94 -3.47 2.69 -10.58
CA VAL A 94 -3.42 2.30 -9.17
C VAL A 94 -2.88 0.89 -8.96
N TYR A 95 -2.27 0.68 -7.79
CA TYR A 95 -1.80 -0.63 -7.33
C TYR A 95 -2.86 -1.32 -6.47
N ALA A 96 -4.01 -1.59 -7.07
CA ALA A 96 -5.21 -2.04 -6.36
C ALA A 96 -5.45 -3.56 -6.43
N ALA A 97 -4.68 -4.34 -7.20
CA ALA A 97 -4.88 -5.78 -7.33
C ALA A 97 -4.83 -6.51 -5.96
N PRO A 98 -5.73 -7.47 -5.67
CA PRO A 98 -5.64 -8.32 -4.49
C PRO A 98 -4.39 -9.21 -4.57
N ASP A 99 -3.93 -9.74 -3.44
CA ASP A 99 -2.84 -10.72 -3.47
C ASP A 99 -3.37 -12.09 -3.94
N VAL A 100 -4.61 -12.44 -3.57
CA VAL A 100 -5.31 -13.67 -3.97
C VAL A 100 -6.80 -13.38 -4.17
N ALA A 101 -7.42 -14.00 -5.17
CA ALA A 101 -8.87 -14.06 -5.32
C ALA A 101 -9.33 -15.52 -5.23
N VAL A 102 -10.31 -15.81 -4.38
CA VAL A 102 -10.83 -17.17 -4.16
C VAL A 102 -12.33 -17.19 -4.39
N PHE A 103 -12.80 -18.03 -5.31
CA PHE A 103 -14.21 -18.21 -5.59
C PHE A 103 -14.79 -19.35 -4.74
N HIS A 104 -15.81 -19.03 -3.95
CA HIS A 104 -16.50 -19.99 -3.09
C HIS A 104 -17.94 -19.52 -2.82
N GLN A 105 -18.91 -20.44 -2.83
CA GLN A 105 -20.34 -20.12 -2.61
C GLN A 105 -20.83 -18.96 -3.50
N HIS A 106 -20.55 -19.04 -4.80
CA HIS A 106 -20.95 -18.03 -5.80
C HIS A 106 -20.40 -16.61 -5.57
N ARG A 107 -19.41 -16.44 -4.69
CA ARG A 107 -18.78 -15.14 -4.41
C ARG A 107 -17.27 -15.22 -4.54
N TRP A 108 -16.68 -14.14 -5.06
CA TRP A 108 -15.25 -13.90 -5.07
C TRP A 108 -14.82 -13.27 -3.75
N THR A 109 -13.92 -13.93 -3.03
CA THR A 109 -13.23 -13.35 -1.88
C THR A 109 -11.89 -12.77 -2.34
N LEU A 110 -11.78 -11.45 -2.33
CA LEU A 110 -10.57 -10.71 -2.64
C LEU A 110 -9.75 -10.55 -1.36
N VAL A 111 -8.52 -11.04 -1.37
CA VAL A 111 -7.67 -11.15 -0.19
C VAL A 111 -6.48 -10.21 -0.29
N ARG A 112 -6.34 -9.32 0.69
CA ARG A 112 -5.18 -8.45 0.87
C ARG A 112 -4.24 -9.01 1.95
N LEU A 113 -2.95 -9.09 1.63
CA LEU A 113 -1.93 -9.54 2.57
C LEU A 113 -1.08 -8.38 3.11
N GLN A 114 -0.98 -8.29 4.43
CA GLN A 114 -0.18 -7.28 5.12
C GLN A 114 0.86 -7.94 6.03
N PHE A 115 2.06 -8.15 5.48
CA PHE A 115 3.20 -8.71 6.23
C PHE A 115 3.68 -7.82 7.38
N ARG A 116 3.39 -6.52 7.30
CA ARG A 116 3.61 -5.52 8.34
C ARG A 116 2.34 -4.69 8.42
N SER A 117 1.77 -4.54 9.61
CA SER A 117 0.55 -3.77 9.82
C SER A 117 0.69 -2.87 11.06
N SER A 118 0.06 -1.69 11.00
CA SER A 118 -0.09 -0.83 12.16
C SER A 118 -0.98 -1.51 13.20
N ARG A 119 -0.82 -1.15 14.48
CA ARG A 119 -1.63 -1.75 15.56
C ARG A 119 -3.11 -1.38 15.44
N ARG A 120 -3.44 -0.22 14.86
CA ARG A 120 -4.80 0.28 14.68
C ARG A 120 -5.08 0.44 13.19
N PRO A 121 -6.12 -0.22 12.64
CA PRO A 121 -6.58 0.06 11.29
C PRO A 121 -7.22 1.44 11.28
N LEU A 122 -6.80 2.30 10.34
CA LEU A 122 -7.46 3.59 10.10
C LEU A 122 -8.65 3.37 9.16
N LEU A 123 -9.69 4.19 9.27
CA LEU A 123 -10.85 4.12 8.38
C LEU A 123 -10.42 4.23 6.90
N GLY A 124 -9.49 5.14 6.60
CA GLY A 124 -8.92 5.27 5.25
C GLY A 124 -8.32 3.97 4.70
N GLN A 125 -7.71 3.12 5.55
CA GLN A 125 -7.18 1.83 5.12
C GLN A 125 -8.29 0.85 4.69
N GLN A 126 -9.47 0.93 5.31
CA GLN A 126 -10.61 0.10 4.89
C GLN A 126 -11.09 0.53 3.50
N LEU A 127 -11.19 1.84 3.25
CA LEU A 127 -11.55 2.40 1.95
C LEU A 127 -10.52 1.99 0.87
N GLU A 128 -9.22 2.08 1.15
CA GLU A 128 -8.17 1.61 0.22
C GLU A 128 -8.33 0.13 -0.16
N HIS A 129 -8.80 -0.72 0.76
CA HIS A 129 -9.02 -2.14 0.46
C HIS A 129 -10.18 -2.38 -0.50
N LEU A 130 -11.17 -1.48 -0.54
CA LEU A 130 -12.29 -1.56 -1.46
C LEU A 130 -11.90 -1.26 -2.91
N LEU A 131 -10.76 -0.59 -3.14
CA LEU A 131 -10.19 -0.44 -4.49
C LEU A 131 -9.92 -1.78 -5.17
N MET A 132 -9.75 -2.88 -4.41
CA MET A 132 -9.66 -4.23 -4.99
C MET A 132 -10.92 -4.63 -5.78
N ILE A 133 -12.10 -4.14 -5.39
CA ILE A 133 -13.35 -4.43 -6.11
C ILE A 133 -13.40 -3.64 -7.41
N HIS A 134 -13.01 -2.36 -7.40
CA HIS A 134 -12.89 -1.56 -8.63
C HIS A 134 -11.88 -2.16 -9.60
N TRP A 135 -10.75 -2.63 -9.07
CA TRP A 135 -9.79 -3.41 -9.84
C TRP A 135 -10.42 -4.68 -10.42
N ALA A 136 -11.14 -5.46 -9.59
CA ALA A 136 -11.71 -6.73 -10.04
C ALA A 136 -12.75 -6.54 -11.15
N ARG A 137 -13.60 -5.52 -11.05
CA ARG A 137 -14.58 -5.17 -12.10
C ARG A 137 -13.93 -4.79 -13.43
N SER A 138 -12.71 -4.25 -13.43
CA SER A 138 -11.99 -3.97 -14.67
C SER A 138 -11.28 -5.20 -15.27
N GLN A 139 -11.30 -6.35 -14.60
CA GLN A 139 -10.65 -7.57 -15.08
C GLN A 139 -11.63 -8.53 -15.77
N PRO A 140 -11.23 -9.16 -16.89
CA PRO A 140 -12.00 -10.24 -17.49
C PRO A 140 -12.23 -11.42 -16.52
N GLY A 141 -13.45 -11.95 -16.51
CA GLY A 141 -13.82 -13.14 -15.72
C GLY A 141 -14.31 -12.84 -14.29
N PHE A 142 -14.31 -11.58 -13.88
CA PHE A 142 -14.91 -11.10 -12.64
C PHE A 142 -16.29 -10.46 -12.92
N PRO A 143 -17.28 -10.60 -12.02
CA PRO A 143 -18.63 -10.08 -12.22
C PRO A 143 -18.73 -8.57 -11.94
N GLU A 144 -19.70 -7.89 -12.57
CA GLU A 144 -19.97 -6.46 -12.25
C GLU A 144 -20.70 -6.28 -10.92
N ASP A 145 -21.56 -7.25 -10.55
CA ASP A 145 -22.40 -7.16 -9.36
C ASP A 145 -21.57 -7.09 -8.06
N LEU A 146 -21.90 -6.11 -7.20
CA LEU A 146 -21.24 -5.91 -5.91
C LEU A 146 -21.46 -7.08 -4.96
N ALA A 147 -22.65 -7.68 -4.98
CA ALA A 147 -23.00 -8.77 -4.07
C ALA A 147 -22.16 -10.02 -4.33
N ALA A 148 -21.56 -10.14 -5.51
CA ALA A 148 -20.64 -11.22 -5.86
C ALA A 148 -19.26 -11.12 -5.16
N TYR A 149 -18.97 -10.04 -4.42
CA TYR A 149 -17.66 -9.82 -3.79
C TYR A 149 -17.68 -9.91 -2.27
N ARG A 150 -16.59 -10.41 -1.70
CA ARG A 150 -16.20 -10.31 -0.29
C ARG A 150 -14.78 -9.77 -0.24
N VAL A 151 -14.46 -8.90 0.70
CA VAL A 151 -13.10 -8.41 0.90
C VAL A 151 -12.56 -8.88 2.24
N LYS A 152 -11.39 -9.49 2.21
CA LYS A 152 -10.67 -9.93 3.42
C LYS A 152 -9.26 -9.37 3.47
N VAL A 153 -8.82 -9.01 4.66
CA VAL A 153 -7.45 -8.58 4.94
C VAL A 153 -6.85 -9.59 5.91
N VAL A 154 -5.73 -10.19 5.51
CA VAL A 154 -4.93 -11.08 6.34
C VAL A 154 -3.65 -10.34 6.71
N ARG A 155 -3.55 -9.93 7.97
CA ARG A 155 -2.46 -9.08 8.48
C ARG A 155 -1.66 -9.76 9.57
N TRP A 156 -0.36 -9.56 9.55
CA TRP A 156 0.52 -10.05 10.59
C TRP A 156 0.52 -9.04 11.75
N GLN A 157 0.05 -9.48 12.92
CA GLN A 157 0.00 -8.67 14.12
C GLN A 157 0.26 -9.54 15.35
N ALA A 158 1.19 -9.10 16.21
CA ALA A 158 1.53 -9.78 17.47
C ALA A 158 1.81 -11.29 17.28
N HIS A 159 2.69 -11.62 16.33
CA HIS A 159 3.17 -12.98 16.04
C HIS A 159 2.12 -13.96 15.49
N ARG A 160 0.98 -13.46 15.01
CA ARG A 160 -0.06 -14.26 14.35
C ARG A 160 -0.67 -13.53 13.16
N TRP A 161 -1.20 -14.31 12.22
CA TRP A 161 -2.06 -13.78 11.17
C TRP A 161 -3.45 -13.55 11.74
N LYS A 162 -3.96 -12.34 11.57
CA LYS A 162 -5.34 -11.99 11.89
C LYS A 162 -6.08 -11.71 10.60
N GLU A 163 -7.28 -12.25 10.51
CA GLU A 163 -8.18 -12.01 9.40
C GLU A 163 -9.24 -10.98 9.80
N HIS A 164 -9.56 -10.11 8.88
CA HIS A 164 -10.61 -9.11 9.03
C HIS A 164 -11.40 -9.06 7.72
N THR A 165 -12.73 -9.13 7.83
CA THR A 165 -13.63 -8.89 6.71
C THR A 165 -13.89 -7.39 6.63
N VAL A 166 -13.68 -6.81 5.46
CA VAL A 166 -14.00 -5.40 5.20
C VAL A 166 -15.47 -5.34 4.81
N GLU A 167 -16.19 -4.39 5.38
CA GLU A 167 -17.58 -4.12 5.01
C GLU A 167 -17.66 -3.60 3.57
N VAL A 168 -18.63 -4.10 2.82
CA VAL A 168 -18.80 -3.77 1.40
C VAL A 168 -20.22 -3.24 1.23
N SER A 169 -20.31 -1.96 0.85
CA SER A 169 -21.55 -1.29 0.44
C SER A 169 -21.25 -0.38 -0.75
N GLN A 170 -22.28 -0.01 -1.51
CA GLN A 170 -22.10 0.89 -2.65
C GLN A 170 -21.57 2.26 -2.18
N GLU A 171 -22.09 2.78 -1.07
CA GLU A 171 -21.61 4.01 -0.44
C GLU A 171 -20.10 3.97 -0.13
N LEU A 172 -19.63 2.89 0.52
CA LEU A 172 -18.21 2.74 0.84
C LEU A 172 -17.34 2.59 -0.42
N LEU A 173 -17.85 1.96 -1.48
CA LEU A 173 -17.16 1.90 -2.76
C LEU A 173 -16.99 3.29 -3.39
N ASP A 174 -18.02 4.11 -3.33
CA ASP A 174 -17.98 5.48 -3.85
C ASP A 174 -17.05 6.36 -3.01
N GLN A 175 -17.08 6.22 -1.68
CA GLN A 175 -16.12 6.87 -0.78
C GLN A 175 -14.67 6.45 -1.07
N SER A 176 -14.42 5.16 -1.36
CA SER A 176 -13.07 4.70 -1.73
C SER A 176 -12.55 5.36 -3.00
N MET A 177 -13.42 5.58 -3.98
CA MET A 177 -13.08 6.28 -5.22
C MET A 177 -12.86 7.77 -5.00
N ALA A 178 -13.69 8.40 -4.17
CA ALA A 178 -13.55 9.80 -3.80
C ALA A 178 -12.21 10.05 -3.09
N LEU A 179 -11.86 9.19 -2.11
CA LEU A 179 -10.57 9.24 -1.41
C LEU A 179 -9.40 9.12 -2.39
N MET A 180 -9.42 8.10 -3.25
CA MET A 180 -8.38 7.89 -4.26
C MET A 180 -8.24 9.07 -5.22
N THR A 181 -9.36 9.63 -5.67
CA THR A 181 -9.37 10.78 -6.60
C THR A 181 -8.80 12.02 -5.92
N HIS A 182 -9.20 12.27 -4.68
CA HIS A 182 -8.68 13.37 -3.86
C HIS A 182 -7.17 13.22 -3.66
N ASP A 183 -6.69 12.05 -3.24
CA ASP A 183 -5.26 11.81 -3.01
C ASP A 183 -4.43 12.05 -4.28
N VAL A 184 -4.94 11.64 -5.46
CA VAL A 184 -4.28 11.89 -6.75
C VAL A 184 -4.27 13.38 -7.10
N GLN A 185 -5.35 14.10 -6.82
CA GLN A 185 -5.40 15.56 -7.03
C GLN A 185 -4.37 16.28 -6.15
N GLU A 186 -4.30 15.92 -4.87
CA GLU A 186 -3.32 16.47 -3.93
C GLU A 186 -1.88 16.15 -4.34
N MET A 187 -1.60 14.91 -4.76
CA MET A 187 -0.26 14.55 -5.28
C MET A 187 0.11 15.33 -6.53
N LYS A 188 -0.81 15.50 -7.49
CA LYS A 188 -0.58 16.32 -8.69
C LYS A 188 -0.38 17.79 -8.36
N TRP A 189 -1.06 18.29 -7.34
CA TRP A 189 -0.87 19.66 -6.87
C TRP A 189 0.49 19.84 -6.21
N LEU A 190 0.89 18.95 -5.31
CA LEU A 190 2.23 18.94 -4.70
C LEU A 190 3.35 18.82 -5.73
N GLN A 191 3.17 17.98 -6.75
CA GLN A 191 4.13 17.86 -7.84
C GLN A 191 4.31 19.19 -8.59
N ARG A 192 3.21 19.90 -8.88
CA ARG A 192 3.27 21.22 -9.53
C ARG A 192 4.05 22.24 -8.69
N TRP A 193 3.82 22.26 -7.37
CA TRP A 193 4.59 23.11 -6.46
C TRP A 193 6.08 22.76 -6.47
N ALA A 194 6.41 21.48 -6.31
CA ALA A 194 7.80 21.02 -6.32
C ALA A 194 8.52 21.30 -7.65
N CYS A 195 7.81 21.31 -8.78
CA CYS A 195 8.36 21.69 -10.08
C CYS A 195 8.56 23.21 -10.22
N ALA A 196 7.67 24.02 -9.65
CA ALA A 196 7.77 25.48 -9.69
C ALA A 196 8.85 26.02 -8.75
N ASP A 197 8.99 25.40 -7.57
CA ASP A 197 10.07 25.65 -6.64
C ASP A 197 10.44 24.32 -5.94
N PRO A 198 11.65 23.78 -6.20
CA PRO A 198 12.11 22.53 -5.60
C PRO A 198 12.44 22.67 -4.10
N SER A 199 12.35 23.86 -3.52
CA SER A 199 12.53 24.08 -2.09
C SER A 199 11.28 23.68 -1.30
N PHE A 200 11.47 23.21 -0.06
CA PHE A 200 10.36 22.97 0.86
C PHE A 200 9.64 24.25 1.31
N ALA A 201 10.17 25.44 0.99
CA ALA A 201 9.62 26.71 1.44
C ALA A 201 8.27 27.03 0.79
N SER A 202 8.04 26.55 -0.43
CA SER A 202 6.79 26.75 -1.16
C SER A 202 5.76 25.65 -0.95
N LEU A 203 6.16 24.51 -0.35
CA LEU A 203 5.24 23.40 -0.14
C LEU A 203 4.19 23.73 0.93
N PRO A 204 2.95 23.26 0.75
CA PRO A 204 1.89 23.37 1.74
C PRO A 204 2.33 22.79 3.09
N LEU A 205 2.16 23.58 4.15
CA LEU A 205 2.46 23.13 5.51
C LEU A 205 1.28 22.37 6.10
N ALA A 206 1.58 21.50 7.07
CA ALA A 206 0.59 20.72 7.81
C ALA A 206 -0.58 21.56 8.33
N SER A 207 -1.77 20.95 8.40
CA SER A 207 -2.96 21.61 8.95
C SER A 207 -2.79 21.84 10.45
N HIS A 208 -2.30 20.81 11.15
CA HIS A 208 -2.14 20.81 12.61
C HIS A 208 -0.71 20.50 13.05
N HIS A 209 -0.31 21.03 14.21
CA HIS A 209 1.03 20.82 14.77
C HIS A 209 1.31 19.35 15.11
N GLU A 210 0.26 18.58 15.43
CA GLU A 210 0.34 17.15 15.73
C GLU A 210 1.01 16.34 14.59
N GLU A 211 0.71 16.71 13.35
CA GLU A 211 1.25 16.10 12.13
C GLU A 211 2.76 16.35 11.97
N CYS A 212 3.31 17.39 12.61
CA CYS A 212 4.73 17.74 12.53
C CYS A 212 5.63 16.92 13.47
N HIS A 213 5.08 16.22 14.47
CA HIS A 213 5.90 15.53 15.48
C HIS A 213 6.61 14.29 14.94
N THR A 214 5.98 13.56 14.03
CA THR A 214 6.49 12.31 13.45
C THR A 214 7.00 12.50 12.02
N CYS A 215 6.98 13.72 11.51
CA CYS A 215 7.39 14.01 10.13
C CYS A 215 8.91 13.80 9.95
N PRO A 216 9.33 12.87 9.07
CA PRO A 216 10.76 12.61 8.84
C PRO A 216 11.47 13.80 8.16
N HIS A 217 10.72 14.69 7.52
CA HIS A 217 11.26 15.87 6.84
C HIS A 217 11.43 17.08 7.76
N ARG A 218 11.08 16.97 9.05
CA ARG A 218 11.17 18.07 10.02
C ARG A 218 12.53 18.80 10.03
N PRO A 219 13.70 18.15 9.94
CA PRO A 219 14.99 18.85 9.97
C PRO A 219 15.15 19.93 8.88
N ASN A 220 14.60 19.67 7.69
CA ASN A 220 14.68 20.56 6.53
C ASN A 220 13.35 21.30 6.25
N CYS A 221 12.37 21.16 7.14
CA CYS A 221 11.05 21.75 6.98
C CYS A 221 11.05 23.22 7.46
N PRO A 222 10.39 24.14 6.74
CA PRO A 222 10.22 25.52 7.20
C PRO A 222 9.55 25.63 8.58
N ALA A 223 8.65 24.68 8.90
CA ALA A 223 7.94 24.62 10.18
C ALA A 223 8.77 24.04 11.35
N LYS A 224 10.07 23.76 11.19
CA LYS A 224 10.91 23.15 12.24
C LYS A 224 10.87 23.88 13.58
N ASN A 225 10.76 25.22 13.51
CA ASN A 225 10.73 26.12 14.66
C ASN A 225 9.31 26.58 15.04
N GLY A 226 8.28 26.02 14.41
CA GLY A 226 6.88 26.36 14.69
C GLY A 226 6.03 26.46 13.42
N LEU A 227 4.93 25.70 13.40
CA LEU A 227 3.99 25.67 12.27
C LEU A 227 3.33 27.04 12.03
N ALA A 228 2.90 27.72 13.09
CA ALA A 228 2.21 29.00 12.97
C ALA A 228 3.08 30.12 12.41
N SER A 229 4.38 30.18 12.78
CA SER A 229 5.29 31.20 12.23
C SER A 229 5.62 30.91 10.77
N ALA A 230 5.80 29.64 10.41
CA ALA A 230 6.06 29.22 9.04
C ALA A 230 4.88 29.51 8.10
N LYS A 231 3.63 29.30 8.55
CA LYS A 231 2.43 29.69 7.78
C LYS A 231 2.39 31.19 7.50
N ARG A 232 2.61 32.02 8.52
CA ARG A 232 2.69 33.49 8.35
C ARG A 232 3.83 33.91 7.41
N ALA A 233 4.96 33.19 7.45
CA ALA A 233 6.07 33.47 6.55
C ALA A 233 5.73 33.15 5.09
N GLN A 234 5.05 32.02 4.83
CA GLN A 234 4.56 31.66 3.50
C GLN A 234 3.52 32.66 2.98
N GLU A 235 2.54 33.05 3.81
CA GLU A 235 1.55 34.07 3.46
C GLU A 235 2.22 35.39 3.05
N LYS A 236 3.21 35.85 3.82
CA LYS A 236 3.98 37.07 3.48
C LYS A 236 4.76 36.95 2.17
N MET A 237 5.37 35.78 1.91
CA MET A 237 6.10 35.54 0.66
C MET A 237 5.17 35.52 -0.56
N LEU A 238 3.96 34.97 -0.43
CA LEU A 238 2.97 34.97 -1.51
C LEU A 238 2.51 36.41 -1.83
N VAL A 239 2.15 37.17 -0.79
CA VAL A 239 1.71 38.56 -0.95
C VAL A 239 2.80 39.45 -1.58
N SER A 240 4.07 39.28 -1.20
CA SER A 240 5.16 40.08 -1.78
C SER A 240 5.48 39.70 -3.23
N ARG A 241 5.27 38.44 -3.61
CA ARG A 241 5.46 37.97 -4.99
C ARG A 241 4.38 38.53 -5.92
N ASP A 242 3.13 38.51 -5.48
CA ASP A 242 2.00 39.07 -6.23
C ASP A 242 2.15 40.59 -6.44
N GLN A 243 2.62 41.32 -5.41
CA GLN A 243 2.92 42.75 -5.52
C GLN A 243 4.06 43.05 -6.50
N SER A 244 5.08 42.19 -6.55
CA SER A 244 6.23 42.30 -7.47
C SER A 244 5.85 42.01 -8.93
N GLU A 245 4.97 41.03 -9.18
CA GLU A 245 4.46 40.73 -10.52
C GLU A 245 3.48 41.81 -11.03
N ALA A 246 2.65 42.36 -10.15
CA ALA A 246 1.77 43.49 -10.47
C ALA A 246 2.55 44.77 -10.82
N THR A 247 3.63 45.07 -10.10
CA THR A 247 4.50 46.22 -10.40
C THR A 247 5.33 46.03 -11.66
N LYS A 248 5.76 44.81 -11.99
CA LYS A 248 6.42 44.52 -13.28
C LYS A 248 5.48 44.69 -14.47
N SER A 249 4.23 44.25 -14.35
CA SER A 249 3.21 44.39 -15.39
C SER A 249 2.80 45.85 -15.62
N ALA A 250 2.79 46.68 -14.57
CA ALA A 250 2.52 48.11 -14.69
C ALA A 250 3.66 48.91 -15.34
N ASN A 251 4.91 48.41 -15.29
CA ASN A 251 6.08 49.06 -15.89
C ASN A 251 6.35 48.61 -17.34
N THR A 252 5.53 47.72 -17.90
CA THR A 252 5.64 47.22 -19.29
C THR A 252 4.43 47.55 -20.16
N ALA A 253 3.47 48.33 -19.65
CA ALA A 253 2.35 48.92 -20.39
C ALA A 253 2.61 50.41 -20.64
#